data_AF-A0A9D8GAS8-F1
#
_entry.id   AF-A0A9D8GAS8-F1
#
_cell.length_a   1.000
_cell.length_b   1.000
_cell.length_c   1.000
_cell.angle_alpha   90.00
_cell.angle_beta   90.00
_cell.angle_gamma   90.00
#
_symmetry.space_group_name_H-M   'P 1'
#
loop_
_entity.id
_entity.type
_entity.pdbx_description
1 polymer ?
#
loop_
_entity_poly.entity_id
_entity_poly.type
_entity_poly.pdbx_seq_one_letter_code
_entity_poly.pdbx_strand_id
1 'polypeptide(L)' 'MARLTVADLTVDELKTLIREVVVQTLSEISGDPDEGLELSDEFQLKLQQSLAAAKTGGKTTPANEVAAKLGLTW' A
#
# COMPACT_ATOMS: atom_id res chain seq x y z
N MET A 1 -16.30 -17.84 36.34
CA MET A 1 -16.85 -16.91 35.35
C MET A 1 -17.49 -17.73 34.24
N ALA A 2 -18.70 -17.39 33.79
CA ALA A 2 -19.36 -18.14 32.73
C ALA A 2 -18.54 -18.05 31.43
N ARG A 3 -18.36 -19.17 30.74
CA ARG A 3 -17.62 -19.24 29.47
C ARG A 3 -18.58 -18.92 28.34
N LEU A 4 -18.45 -17.74 27.75
CA LEU A 4 -19.17 -17.36 26.53
C LEU A 4 -18.75 -18.28 25.38
N THR A 5 -19.73 -18.70 24.59
CA THR A 5 -19.59 -19.55 23.42
C THR A 5 -20.09 -18.82 22.19
N VAL A 6 -19.68 -19.28 21.00
CA VAL A 6 -20.16 -18.71 19.73
C VAL A 6 -21.68 -18.83 19.59
N ALA A 7 -22.27 -19.86 20.21
CA ALA A 7 -23.72 -20.08 20.21
C ALA A 7 -24.49 -19.03 21.05
N ASP A 8 -23.80 -18.27 21.90
CA ASP A 8 -24.40 -17.21 22.71
C ASP A 8 -24.52 -15.87 21.92
N LEU A 9 -23.96 -15.79 20.71
CA LEU A 9 -24.05 -14.61 19.85
C LEU A 9 -25.41 -14.51 19.17
N THR A 10 -25.94 -13.30 19.10
CA THR A 10 -27.01 -12.98 18.17
C THR A 10 -26.49 -13.03 16.72
N VAL A 11 -27.42 -13.13 15.77
CA VAL A 11 -27.09 -13.13 14.33
C VAL A 11 -26.35 -11.86 13.92
N ASP A 12 -26.68 -10.71 14.50
CA ASP A 12 -26.06 -9.43 14.14
C ASP A 12 -24.66 -9.27 14.74
N GLU A 13 -24.43 -9.78 15.95
CA GLU A 13 -23.09 -9.85 16.55
C GLU A 13 -22.18 -10.78 15.73
N LEU A 14 -22.68 -11.94 15.29
CA LEU A 14 -21.93 -12.85 14.44
C LEU A 14 -21.59 -12.22 13.08
N LYS A 15 -22.53 -11.51 12.44
CA LYS A 15 -22.27 -10.80 11.18
C LYS A 15 -21.23 -9.70 11.34
N THR A 16 -21.26 -8.99 12.45
CA THR A 16 -20.27 -7.95 12.78
C THR A 16 -18.89 -8.56 12.91
N LEU A 17 -18.75 -9.63 13.70
CA LEU A 17 -17.49 -10.35 13.88
C LEU A 17 -16.93 -10.84 12.53
N ILE A 18 -17.75 -11.47 11.69
CA ILE A 18 -17.32 -11.94 10.37
C ILE A 18 -16.85 -10.77 9.50
N ARG A 19 -17.59 -9.66 9.49
CA ARG A 19 -17.23 -8.47 8.71
C ARG A 19 -15.87 -7.93 9.14
N GLU A 20 -15.63 -7.81 10.44
CA GLU A 20 -14.36 -7.32 10.98
C GLU A 20 -13.19 -8.21 10.57
N VAL A 21 -13.32 -9.53 10.73
CA VAL A 21 -12.28 -10.49 10.35
C VAL A 21 -12.00 -10.44 8.83
N VAL A 22 -13.04 -10.33 8.01
CA VAL A 22 -12.88 -10.22 6.55
C VAL A 22 -12.18 -8.92 6.17
N VAL A 23 -12.57 -7.79 6.76
CA VAL A 23 -11.91 -6.50 6.50
C VAL A 23 -10.45 -6.56 6.91
N GLN A 24 -10.15 -7.08 8.10
CA GLN A 24 -8.77 -7.26 8.56
C GLN A 24 -7.96 -8.11 7.57
N THR A 25 -8.49 -9.28 7.18
CA THR A 25 -7.81 -10.21 6.26
C THR A 25 -7.58 -9.55 4.90
N LEU A 26 -8.57 -8.83 4.37
CA LEU A 26 -8.44 -8.12 3.10
C LEU A 26 -7.42 -6.98 3.18
N SER A 27 -7.37 -6.26 4.29
CA SER A 27 -6.35 -5.23 4.52
C SER A 27 -4.94 -5.82 4.60
N GLU A 28 -4.78 -6.99 5.22
CA GLU A 28 -3.49 -7.70 5.27
C GLU A 28 -3.05 -8.19 3.87
N ILE A 29 -3.98 -8.58 3.00
CA ILE A 29 -3.68 -9.05 1.64
C ILE A 29 -3.52 -7.89 0.64
N SER A 30 -4.20 -6.77 0.88
CA SER A 30 -4.20 -5.60 -0.02
C SER A 30 -3.14 -4.55 0.32
N GLY A 31 -2.15 -4.93 1.15
CA GLY A 31 -0.99 -4.08 1.46
C GLY A 31 -0.12 -3.82 0.23
N ASP A 32 0.80 -2.85 0.35
CA ASP A 32 1.79 -2.60 -0.69
C ASP A 32 2.70 -3.84 -0.81
N PRO A 33 2.71 -4.54 -1.96
CA PRO A 33 3.51 -5.75 -2.13
C PRO A 33 5.02 -5.51 -2.03
N ASP A 34 5.45 -4.24 -2.21
CA ASP A 34 6.84 -3.84 -2.12
C ASP A 34 7.22 -3.30 -0.72
N GLU A 35 6.29 -3.29 0.24
CA GLU A 35 6.53 -2.80 1.59
C GLU A 35 7.66 -3.58 2.28
N GLY A 36 8.67 -2.85 2.76
CA GLY A 36 9.83 -3.43 3.44
C GLY A 36 10.89 -4.06 2.52
N LEU A 37 10.71 -4.01 1.20
CA LEU A 37 11.74 -4.45 0.25
C LEU A 37 12.86 -3.40 0.11
N GLU A 38 14.09 -3.88 -0.08
CA GLU A 38 15.23 -3.05 -0.42
C GLU A 38 15.32 -2.83 -1.93
N LEU A 39 15.82 -1.65 -2.33
CA LEU A 39 16.11 -1.38 -3.74
C LEU A 39 17.29 -2.24 -4.20
N SER A 40 17.18 -2.85 -5.39
CA SER A 40 18.31 -3.57 -5.99
C SER A 40 19.49 -2.64 -6.30
N ASP A 41 20.71 -3.16 -6.22
CA ASP A 41 21.94 -2.38 -6.45
C ASP A 41 21.95 -1.67 -7.81
N GLU A 42 21.48 -2.36 -8.86
CA GLU A 42 21.36 -1.79 -10.20
C GLU A 42 20.40 -0.60 -10.23
N PHE A 43 19.25 -0.72 -9.55
CA PHE A 43 18.25 0.34 -9.50
C PHE A 43 18.74 1.53 -8.68
N GLN A 44 19.41 1.28 -7.55
CA GLN A 44 20.03 2.34 -6.75
C GLN A 44 21.04 3.15 -7.56
N LEU A 45 21.91 2.48 -8.33
CA LEU A 45 22.90 3.15 -9.18
C LEU A 45 22.23 4.04 -10.24
N LYS A 46 21.21 3.53 -10.93
CA LYS A 46 20.44 4.31 -11.91
C LYS A 46 19.75 5.52 -11.27
N LEU A 47 19.18 5.34 -10.07
CA LEU A 47 18.52 6.42 -9.35
C LEU A 47 19.51 7.53 -8.95
N GLN A 48 20.70 7.16 -8.47
CA GLN A 48 21.76 8.11 -8.14
C GLN A 48 22.19 8.94 -9.37
N GLN A 49 22.35 8.30 -10.53
CA GLN A 49 22.69 8.97 -11.79
C GLN A 49 21.57 9.95 -12.22
N SER A 50 20.31 9.53 -12.11
CA SER A 50 19.15 10.37 -12.43
C SER A 50 19.08 11.60 -11.51
N LEU A 51 19.27 11.41 -10.20
CA LEU A 51 19.30 12.51 -9.23
C LEU A 51 20.46 13.48 -9.49
N ALA A 52 21.64 12.98 -9.85
CA ALA A 52 22.77 13.83 -10.21
C ALA A 52 22.46 14.66 -11.46
N ALA A 53 21.89 14.05 -12.50
CA ALA A 53 21.50 14.74 -13.72
C ALA A 53 20.45 15.83 -13.46
N ALA A 54 19.45 15.57 -12.61
CA ALA A 54 18.46 16.55 -12.21
C ALA A 54 19.10 17.74 -11.45
N LYS A 55 20.04 17.47 -10.52
CA LYS A 55 20.77 18.51 -9.78
C LYS A 55 21.61 19.42 -10.67
N THR A 56 22.16 18.88 -11.76
CA THR A 56 22.94 19.66 -12.74
C THR A 56 22.08 20.38 -13.77
N GLY A 57 20.77 20.49 -13.55
CA GLY A 57 19.83 21.17 -14.46
C GLY A 57 19.39 20.33 -15.65
N GLY A 58 19.53 19.01 -15.57
CA GLY A 58 19.00 18.07 -16.55
C GLY A 58 17.47 18.15 -16.64
N LYS A 59 16.93 17.67 -17.76
CA LYS A 59 15.49 17.74 -18.04
C LYS A 59 14.70 16.93 -17.01
N THR A 60 13.82 17.59 -16.25
CA THR A 60 12.84 16.97 -15.37
C THR A 60 11.42 17.21 -15.89
N THR A 61 10.48 16.35 -15.50
CA THR A 61 9.05 16.56 -15.75
C THR A 61 8.35 16.69 -14.40
N PRO A 62 7.50 17.70 -14.18
CA PRO A 62 6.72 17.83 -12.95
C PRO A 62 5.87 16.58 -12.67
N ALA A 63 5.77 16.18 -11.39
CA ALA A 63 5.09 14.95 -11.00
C ALA A 63 3.59 14.95 -11.38
N ASN A 64 2.92 16.09 -11.24
CA ASN A 64 1.53 16.27 -11.66
C ASN A 64 1.34 16.11 -13.18
N GLU A 65 2.30 16.53 -14.01
CA GLU A 65 2.25 16.29 -15.46
C GLU A 65 2.41 14.81 -15.80
N VAL A 66 3.27 14.09 -15.07
CA VAL A 66 3.42 12.64 -15.22
C VAL A 66 2.14 11.92 -14.83
N ALA A 67 1.56 12.27 -13.68
CA ALA A 67 0.30 11.72 -13.21
C ALA A 67 -0.84 11.93 -14.23
N ALA A 68 -0.98 13.16 -14.75
CA ALA A 68 -1.98 13.47 -15.77
C ALA A 68 -1.80 12.64 -17.05
N LYS A 69 -0.56 12.43 -17.52
CA LYS A 69 -0.26 11.59 -18.69
C LYS A 69 -0.62 10.12 -18.47
N LEU A 70 -0.55 9.64 -17.23
CA LEU A 70 -0.86 8.27 -16.84
C LEU A 70 -2.32 8.08 -16.39
N GLY A 71 -3.13 9.14 -16.39
CA GLY A 71 -4.51 9.08 -15.88
C GLY A 71 -4.62 8.87 -14.37
N LEU A 72 -3.56 9.21 -13.63
CA LEU A 72 -3.50 9.09 -12.18
C LEU A 72 -3.97 10.39 -11.51
N THR A 73 -4.67 10.27 -10.39
CA THR A 73 -5.00 11.41 -9.53
C THR A 73 -3.82 11.69 -8.60
N TRP A 74 -3.40 12.97 -8.53
CA TRP A 74 -2.23 13.43 -7.77
C TRP A 74 -2.66 14.37 -6.65
#